data_AF-A0A6J0WY51-F1
#
_entry.id   AF-A0A6J0WY51-F1
#
_cell.length_a   1.000
_cell.length_b   1.000
_cell.length_c   1.000
_cell.angle_alpha   90.00
_cell.angle_beta   90.00
_cell.angle_gamma   90.00
#
_symmetry.space_group_name_H-M   'P 1'
#
loop_
_entity.id
_entity.type
_entity.pdbx_description
1 polymer ?
#
loop_
_entity_poly.entity_id
_entity_poly.type
_entity_poly.pdbx_seq_one_letter_code
_entity_poly.pdbx_strand_id
1 'polypeptide(L)'
;MPLAWALVLLLGLSAHRDWGCLHCDHSVREALKQLRLALIPSRFQQGQLQARAQVVLRGMEGPFFRDYALNAFVGRVGKDHLDLVASFVKNQTSNLMANSLRDEPLLDELVTLRERVIKELKKVLRSYELKACDPKICRLLKEEVLDCLHCQMTSPKCIREKYCFIDGQPRMDLQYHKKNEFQWNPGLTGSIISVCLAVLAFGVIVASAITYRRNRKLLLQ
;
A
#
# COMPACT_ATOMS: atom_id res chain seq x y z
N MET A 1 -36.86 2.17 -18.21
CA MET A 1 -36.16 3.21 -17.42
C MET A 1 -35.44 2.73 -16.13
N PRO A 2 -35.02 1.46 -15.94
CA PRO A 2 -34.23 1.06 -14.75
C PRO A 2 -32.71 1.22 -14.93
N LEU A 3 -32.22 1.27 -16.18
CA LEU A 3 -30.79 1.38 -16.50
C LEU A 3 -30.18 2.73 -16.09
N ALA A 4 -30.93 3.82 -16.18
CA ALA A 4 -30.46 5.15 -15.78
C ALA A 4 -30.27 5.26 -14.24
N TRP A 5 -31.14 4.61 -13.47
CA TRP A 5 -31.03 4.58 -12.00
C TRP A 5 -29.88 3.69 -11.53
N ALA A 6 -29.64 2.56 -12.20
CA ALA A 6 -28.48 1.72 -11.94
C ALA A 6 -27.15 2.44 -12.22
N LEU A 7 -27.09 3.24 -13.30
CA LEU A 7 -25.91 4.06 -13.63
C LEU A 7 -25.65 5.16 -12.59
N VAL A 8 -26.69 5.82 -12.08
CA VAL A 8 -26.57 6.84 -11.01
C VAL A 8 -26.12 6.22 -9.69
N LEU A 9 -26.61 5.03 -9.33
CA LEU A 9 -26.18 4.31 -8.12
C LEU A 9 -24.73 3.78 -8.24
N LEU A 10 -24.28 3.36 -9.42
CA LEU A 10 -22.90 2.93 -9.67
C LEU A 10 -21.90 4.11 -9.70
N LEU A 11 -22.32 5.27 -10.20
CA LEU A 11 -21.54 6.52 -10.13
C LEU A 11 -21.45 7.08 -8.70
N GLY A 12 -22.46 6.83 -7.85
CA GLY A 12 -22.44 7.22 -6.43
C GLY A 12 -21.56 6.36 -5.54
N LEU A 13 -21.18 5.16 -5.99
CA LEU A 13 -20.32 4.21 -5.24
C LEU A 13 -18.82 4.37 -5.56
N SER A 14 -18.47 5.26 -6.49
CA SER A 14 -17.13 5.38 -7.05
C SER A 14 -16.61 6.82 -7.04
N ALA A 15 -16.61 7.50 -5.90
CA ALA A 15 -15.82 8.72 -5.74
C ALA A 15 -15.50 8.98 -4.26
N HIS A 16 -14.24 9.22 -3.94
CA HIS A 16 -13.71 9.71 -2.64
C HIS A 16 -13.36 8.69 -1.56
N ARG A 17 -13.43 7.38 -1.81
CA ARG A 17 -12.91 6.39 -0.83
C ARG A 17 -11.40 6.25 -0.77
N ASP A 18 -10.64 7.01 -1.57
CA ASP A 18 -9.17 6.96 -1.61
C ASP A 18 -8.47 8.29 -1.25
N TRP A 19 -9.24 9.34 -0.94
CA TRP A 19 -8.68 10.65 -0.60
C TRP A 19 -8.82 10.92 0.89
N GLY A 20 -7.85 11.62 1.45
CA GLY A 20 -7.86 11.97 2.85
C GLY A 20 -6.59 12.66 3.34
N CYS A 21 -6.74 13.40 4.44
CA CYS A 21 -5.66 14.19 5.05
C CYS A 21 -5.01 15.17 4.05
N LEU A 22 -3.70 15.05 3.79
CA LEU A 22 -2.98 15.90 2.82
C LEU A 22 -3.61 15.87 1.42
N HIS A 23 -4.27 14.78 1.02
CA HIS A 23 -4.94 14.69 -0.28
C HIS A 23 -6.21 15.52 -0.39
N CYS A 24 -6.74 16.02 0.72
CA CYS A 24 -7.87 16.94 0.69
C CYS A 24 -7.48 18.30 0.09
N ASP A 25 -6.19 18.63 0.09
CA ASP A 25 -5.65 19.78 -0.62
C ASP A 25 -5.38 19.43 -2.10
N HIS A 26 -6.14 20.05 -3.00
CA HIS A 26 -5.99 19.86 -4.45
C HIS A 26 -4.58 20.23 -4.94
N SER A 27 -3.98 21.27 -4.37
CA SER A 27 -2.65 21.74 -4.77
C SER A 27 -1.55 20.73 -4.46
N VAL A 28 -1.66 20.01 -3.33
CA VAL A 28 -0.74 18.92 -2.97
C VAL A 28 -0.86 17.76 -3.94
N ARG A 29 -2.10 17.36 -4.26
CA ARG A 29 -2.36 16.26 -5.18
C ARG A 29 -1.79 16.54 -6.57
N GLU A 30 -2.04 17.73 -7.08
CA GLU A 30 -1.57 18.11 -8.42
C GLU A 30 -0.03 18.22 -8.44
N ALA A 31 0.59 18.76 -7.38
CA ALA A 31 2.06 18.79 -7.27
C ALA A 31 2.69 17.38 -7.32
N LEU A 32 2.13 16.41 -6.58
CA LEU A 32 2.62 15.04 -6.58
C LEU A 32 2.40 14.34 -7.93
N LYS A 33 1.24 14.54 -8.54
CA LYS A 33 0.92 14.02 -9.87
C LYS A 33 1.87 14.57 -10.93
N GLN A 34 2.13 15.88 -10.92
CA GLN A 34 3.07 16.53 -11.84
C GLN A 34 4.50 16.02 -11.62
N LEU A 35 4.93 15.88 -10.36
CA LEU A 35 6.22 15.28 -10.01
C LEU A 35 6.37 13.89 -10.63
N ARG A 36 5.36 13.02 -10.48
CA ARG A 36 5.39 11.66 -11.05
C ARG A 36 5.45 11.67 -12.57
N LEU A 37 4.60 12.47 -13.21
CA LEU A 37 4.54 12.54 -14.67
C LEU A 37 5.85 13.09 -15.27
N ALA A 38 6.52 14.01 -14.58
CA ALA A 38 7.77 14.58 -15.04
C ALA A 38 8.96 13.64 -14.79
N LEU A 39 9.08 13.08 -13.58
CA LEU A 39 10.29 12.37 -13.16
C LEU A 39 10.35 10.91 -13.62
N ILE A 40 9.25 10.17 -13.48
CA ILE A 40 9.24 8.72 -13.71
C ILE A 40 9.63 8.31 -15.14
N PRO A 41 9.07 8.90 -16.22
CA PRO A 41 9.43 8.48 -17.56
C PRO A 41 10.79 9.02 -18.04
N SER A 42 11.28 10.14 -17.47
CA SER A 42 12.43 10.87 -18.03
C SER A 42 13.75 10.68 -17.28
N ARG A 43 13.70 10.32 -15.99
CA ARG A 43 14.88 10.27 -15.10
C ARG A 43 15.22 8.89 -14.56
N PHE A 44 14.49 7.85 -14.98
CA PHE A 44 14.78 6.46 -14.66
C PHE A 44 15.03 5.67 -15.95
N GLN A 45 16.22 5.13 -16.10
CA GLN A 45 16.59 4.28 -17.24
C GLN A 45 16.36 2.80 -16.94
N GLN A 46 16.48 2.41 -15.67
CA GLN A 46 16.26 1.02 -15.25
C GLN A 46 14.79 0.77 -14.91
N GLY A 47 14.16 -0.19 -15.60
CA GLY A 47 12.75 -0.51 -15.40
C GLY A 47 12.39 -0.91 -13.96
N GLN A 48 13.31 -1.57 -13.23
CA GLN A 48 13.09 -1.92 -11.83
C GLN A 48 13.05 -0.68 -10.91
N LEU A 49 13.97 0.27 -11.08
CA LEU A 49 14.00 1.51 -10.31
C LEU A 49 12.78 2.38 -10.64
N GLN A 50 12.44 2.48 -11.92
CA GLN A 50 11.24 3.16 -12.39
C GLN A 50 9.98 2.62 -11.73
N ALA A 51 9.82 1.29 -11.68
CA ALA A 51 8.67 0.65 -11.04
C ALA A 51 8.62 0.94 -9.53
N ARG A 52 9.75 0.91 -8.83
CA ARG A 52 9.82 1.27 -7.40
C ARG A 52 9.45 2.73 -7.16
N ALA A 53 10.01 3.65 -7.94
CA ALA A 53 9.71 5.07 -7.84
C ALA A 53 8.22 5.36 -8.13
N GLN A 54 7.65 4.68 -9.13
CA GLN A 54 6.22 4.74 -9.44
C GLN A 54 5.36 4.33 -8.25
N VAL A 55 5.71 3.24 -7.54
CA VAL A 55 5.00 2.80 -6.34
C VAL A 55 5.09 3.83 -5.22
N VAL A 56 6.27 4.42 -4.97
CA VAL A 56 6.46 5.44 -3.94
C VAL A 56 5.56 6.64 -4.19
N LEU A 57 5.60 7.20 -5.41
CA LEU A 57 4.80 8.39 -5.76
C LEU A 57 3.31 8.08 -5.85
N ARG A 58 2.91 6.93 -6.40
CA ARG A 58 1.49 6.51 -6.43
C ARG A 58 0.93 6.30 -5.02
N GLY A 59 1.73 5.76 -4.10
CA GLY A 59 1.35 5.67 -2.70
C GLY A 59 1.12 7.06 -2.11
N MET A 60 2.05 7.99 -2.34
CA MET A 60 1.93 9.38 -1.89
C MET A 60 0.82 10.19 -2.56
N GLU A 61 0.40 9.85 -3.79
CA GLU A 61 -0.77 10.42 -4.51
C GLU A 61 -2.11 9.77 -4.11
N GLY A 62 -2.03 8.63 -3.42
CA GLY A 62 -3.16 7.80 -3.04
C GLY A 62 -3.47 7.87 -1.54
N PRO A 63 -4.03 6.82 -0.96
CA PRO A 63 -4.55 6.88 0.40
C PRO A 63 -3.48 6.87 1.49
N PHE A 64 -2.18 6.80 1.16
CA PHE A 64 -1.12 6.56 2.13
C PHE A 64 -1.15 7.50 3.35
N PHE A 65 -1.28 8.82 3.15
CA PHE A 65 -1.31 9.78 4.24
C PHE A 65 -2.60 9.72 5.07
N ARG A 66 -3.71 9.38 4.41
CA ARG A 66 -4.97 9.14 5.11
C ARG A 66 -4.85 7.91 5.99
N ASP A 67 -4.40 6.80 5.43
CA ASP A 67 -4.30 5.52 6.14
C ASP A 67 -3.31 5.65 7.30
N TYR A 68 -2.21 6.40 7.12
CA TYR A 68 -1.32 6.76 8.22
C TYR A 68 -2.05 7.53 9.33
N ALA A 69 -2.83 8.55 8.98
CA ALA A 69 -3.58 9.35 9.95
C ALA A 69 -4.71 8.58 10.65
N LEU A 70 -5.33 7.60 9.99
CA LEU A 70 -6.43 6.80 10.56
C LEU A 70 -5.94 5.59 11.36
N ASN A 71 -4.83 4.99 10.95
CA ASN A 71 -4.31 3.78 11.58
C ASN A 71 -3.37 4.09 12.74
N ALA A 72 -2.60 5.18 12.68
CA ALA A 72 -1.65 5.53 13.74
C ALA A 72 -2.15 6.64 14.68
N PHE A 73 -3.26 7.31 14.33
CA PHE A 73 -3.81 8.46 15.06
C PHE A 73 -5.35 8.49 14.98
N VAL A 74 -5.97 9.47 15.62
CA VAL A 74 -7.44 9.67 15.65
C VAL A 74 -8.07 10.15 14.33
N GLY A 75 -7.32 10.22 13.22
CA GLY A 75 -7.88 10.57 11.91
C GLY A 75 -8.29 12.03 11.73
N ARG A 76 -7.80 12.93 12.58
CA ARG A 76 -8.18 14.35 12.59
C ARG A 76 -6.96 15.23 12.82
N VAL A 77 -6.96 16.41 12.21
CA VAL A 77 -5.83 17.34 12.27
C VAL A 77 -6.31 18.79 12.23
N GLY A 78 -5.67 19.67 12.98
CA GLY A 78 -5.93 21.11 12.90
C GLY A 78 -5.61 21.65 11.50
N LYS A 79 -6.55 22.40 10.90
CA LYS A 79 -6.47 22.83 9.50
C LYS A 79 -5.24 23.70 9.22
N ASP A 80 -5.00 24.72 10.04
CA ASP A 80 -3.87 25.65 9.87
C ASP A 80 -2.53 24.91 9.90
N HIS A 81 -2.39 23.93 10.79
CA HIS A 81 -1.18 23.12 10.89
C HIS A 81 -1.02 22.19 9.68
N LEU A 82 -2.12 21.63 9.15
CA LEU A 82 -2.07 20.81 7.95
C LEU A 82 -1.65 21.64 6.71
N ASP A 83 -2.06 22.90 6.62
CA ASP A 83 -1.67 23.80 5.52
C ASP A 83 -0.17 24.08 5.48
N LEU A 84 0.48 24.11 6.64
CA LEU A 84 1.94 24.20 6.73
C LEU A 84 2.59 22.93 6.14
N VAL A 85 2.04 21.75 6.43
CA VAL A 85 2.53 20.49 5.87
C VAL A 85 2.26 20.43 4.35
N ALA A 86 1.09 20.89 3.90
CA ALA A 86 0.78 20.99 2.47
C ALA A 86 1.76 21.90 1.72
N SER A 87 2.09 23.05 2.32
CA SER A 87 3.08 24.00 1.79
C SER A 87 4.48 23.40 1.78
N PHE A 88 4.86 22.65 2.82
CA PHE A 88 6.10 21.89 2.87
C PHE A 88 6.19 20.88 1.70
N VAL A 89 5.14 20.09 1.46
CA VAL A 89 5.11 19.13 0.34
C VAL A 89 5.28 19.84 -1.01
N LYS A 90 4.57 20.95 -1.23
CA LYS A 90 4.69 21.74 -2.48
C LYS A 90 6.11 22.27 -2.69
N ASN A 91 6.73 22.79 -1.65
CA ASN A 91 8.11 23.29 -1.74
C ASN A 91 9.08 22.13 -2.06
N GLN A 92 8.98 21.01 -1.35
CA GLN A 92 9.86 19.87 -1.56
C GLN A 92 9.70 19.24 -2.95
N THR A 93 8.47 19.12 -3.45
CA THR A 93 8.18 18.62 -4.80
C THR A 93 8.74 19.57 -5.87
N SER A 94 8.61 20.89 -5.69
CA SER A 94 9.22 21.89 -6.57
C SER A 94 10.76 21.79 -6.61
N ASN A 95 11.40 21.59 -5.46
CA ASN A 95 12.87 21.43 -5.39
C ASN A 95 13.34 20.16 -6.13
N LEU A 96 12.59 19.05 -5.99
CA LEU A 96 12.87 17.83 -6.74
C LEU A 96 12.68 18.01 -8.25
N MET A 97 11.67 18.77 -8.68
CA MET A 97 11.48 19.08 -10.10
C MET A 97 12.69 19.83 -10.67
N ALA A 98 13.25 20.78 -9.92
CA ALA A 98 14.40 21.58 -10.35
C ALA A 98 15.76 20.85 -10.26
N ASN A 99 15.86 19.77 -9.48
CA ASN A 99 17.10 19.02 -9.36
C ASN A 99 17.44 18.21 -10.63
N SER A 100 18.66 17.68 -10.71
CA SER A 100 19.14 16.86 -11.83
C SER A 100 19.38 15.39 -11.47
N LEU A 101 18.87 14.93 -10.32
CA LEU A 101 19.06 13.53 -9.88
C LEU A 101 18.39 12.55 -10.84
N ARG A 102 18.98 11.37 -11.00
CA ARG A 102 18.50 10.27 -11.84
C ARG A 102 18.64 8.95 -11.11
N ASP A 103 17.89 7.94 -11.58
CA ASP A 103 17.98 6.55 -11.14
C ASP A 103 18.04 6.39 -9.62
N GLU A 104 19.04 5.70 -9.07
CA GLU A 104 19.13 5.33 -7.66
C GLU A 104 19.16 6.56 -6.72
N PRO A 105 20.02 7.58 -6.93
CA PRO A 105 19.96 8.82 -6.14
C PRO A 105 18.60 9.51 -6.14
N LEU A 106 17.88 9.46 -7.26
CA LEU A 106 16.54 10.04 -7.33
C LEU A 106 15.51 9.20 -6.56
N LEU A 107 15.59 7.87 -6.66
CA LEU A 107 14.73 6.97 -5.88
C LEU A 107 14.94 7.19 -4.38
N ASP A 108 16.18 7.29 -3.94
CA ASP A 108 16.52 7.55 -2.54
C ASP A 108 15.92 8.87 -2.08
N GLU A 109 16.07 9.95 -2.86
CA GLU A 109 15.49 11.25 -2.51
C GLU A 109 13.95 11.23 -2.48
N LEU A 110 13.29 10.43 -3.34
CA LEU A 110 11.83 10.23 -3.29
C LEU A 110 11.40 9.49 -2.01
N VAL A 111 12.16 8.49 -1.58
CA VAL A 111 11.91 7.79 -0.31
C VAL A 111 12.15 8.72 0.87
N THR A 112 13.23 9.51 0.85
CA THR A 112 13.52 10.52 1.87
C THR A 112 12.45 11.61 1.91
N LEU A 113 11.95 12.06 0.75
CA LEU A 113 10.82 13.00 0.69
C LEU A 113 9.62 12.43 1.45
N ARG A 114 9.22 11.19 1.15
CA ARG A 114 8.09 10.53 1.81
C ARG A 114 8.29 10.51 3.32
N GLU A 115 9.50 10.13 3.77
CA GLU A 115 9.85 10.12 5.19
C GLU A 115 9.74 11.50 5.85
N ARG A 116 10.28 12.55 5.21
CA ARG A 116 10.19 13.94 5.72
C ARG A 116 8.73 14.40 5.82
N VAL A 117 7.91 14.10 4.82
CA VAL A 117 6.47 14.45 4.84
C VAL A 117 5.74 13.69 5.96
N ILE A 118 6.02 12.40 6.15
CA ILE A 118 5.44 11.63 7.27
C ILE A 118 5.85 12.25 8.61
N LYS A 119 7.12 12.66 8.77
CA LYS A 119 7.61 13.29 10.00
C LYS A 119 6.86 14.59 10.31
N GLU A 120 6.66 15.47 9.33
CA GLU A 120 5.89 16.70 9.53
C GLU A 120 4.41 16.42 9.80
N LEU A 121 3.82 15.50 9.05
CA LEU A 121 2.43 15.09 9.26
C LEU A 121 2.21 14.48 10.65
N LYS A 122 3.15 13.64 11.11
CA LYS A 122 3.12 13.04 12.46
C LYS A 122 3.09 14.11 13.55
N LYS A 123 3.86 15.18 13.42
CA LYS A 123 3.89 16.27 14.42
C LYS A 123 2.51 16.90 14.58
N VAL A 124 1.86 17.23 13.46
CA VAL A 124 0.56 17.93 13.48
C VAL A 124 -0.59 17.03 13.92
N LEU A 125 -0.56 15.73 13.53
CA LEU A 125 -1.52 14.73 14.01
C LEU A 125 -1.40 14.52 15.51
N ARG A 126 -0.17 14.30 16.01
CA ARG A 126 0.10 14.11 17.43
C ARG A 126 -0.28 15.34 18.26
N SER A 127 -0.02 16.55 17.75
CA SER A 127 -0.40 17.80 18.41
C SER A 127 -1.91 17.86 18.64
N TYR A 128 -2.73 17.56 17.63
CA TYR A 128 -4.18 17.53 17.77
C TYR A 128 -4.63 16.41 18.72
N GLU A 129 -4.08 15.20 18.56
CA GLU A 129 -4.44 14.05 19.39
C GLU A 129 -4.21 14.32 20.88
N LEU A 130 -3.05 14.88 21.26
CA LEU A 130 -2.73 15.24 22.64
C LEU A 130 -3.79 16.18 23.25
N LYS A 131 -4.24 17.18 22.49
CA LYS A 131 -5.27 18.12 22.95
C LYS A 131 -6.66 17.48 23.00
N ALA A 132 -7.02 16.70 21.99
CA ALA A 132 -8.35 16.11 21.85
C ALA A 132 -8.60 14.97 22.84
N CYS A 133 -7.54 14.31 23.29
CA CYS A 133 -7.57 13.24 24.27
C CYS A 133 -7.47 13.71 25.72
N ASP A 134 -7.01 14.94 25.96
CA ASP A 134 -6.97 15.51 27.31
C ASP A 134 -8.37 15.98 27.74
N PRO A 135 -8.93 15.45 28.85
CA PRO A 135 -10.31 15.72 29.25
C PRO A 135 -10.57 17.17 29.68
N LYS A 136 -9.51 17.93 30.03
CA LYS A 136 -9.60 19.35 30.41
C LYS A 136 -9.42 20.24 29.18
N ILE A 137 -8.42 19.95 28.34
CA ILE A 137 -8.08 20.77 27.17
C ILE A 137 -9.11 20.60 26.06
N CYS A 138 -9.59 19.38 25.80
CA CYS A 138 -10.43 19.10 24.64
C CYS A 138 -11.73 19.93 24.60
N ARG A 139 -12.27 20.30 25.77
CA ARG A 139 -13.48 21.13 25.91
C ARG A 139 -13.26 22.59 25.55
N LEU A 140 -12.01 23.03 25.52
CA LEU A 140 -11.60 24.41 25.23
C LEU A 140 -11.13 24.56 23.78
N LEU A 141 -11.08 23.48 23.00
CA LEU A 141 -10.65 23.52 21.62
C LEU A 141 -11.65 24.29 20.76
N LYS A 142 -11.14 25.27 20.02
CA LYS A 142 -11.90 26.09 19.06
C LYS A 142 -11.28 26.10 17.66
N GLU A 143 -10.13 25.44 17.48
CA GLU A 143 -9.46 25.35 16.18
C GLU A 143 -10.30 24.57 15.17
N GLU A 144 -10.26 24.94 13.89
CA GLU A 144 -10.88 24.17 12.83
C GLU A 144 -10.11 22.87 12.59
N VAL A 145 -10.85 21.77 12.43
CA VAL A 145 -10.27 20.43 12.31
C VAL A 145 -10.74 19.78 11.03
N LEU A 146 -9.79 19.30 10.24
CA LEU A 146 -10.08 18.46 9.08
C LEU A 146 -10.25 17.00 9.51
N ASP A 147 -11.37 16.39 9.11
CA ASP A 147 -11.56 14.94 9.14
C ASP A 147 -10.79 14.31 7.97
N CYS A 148 -9.74 13.55 8.29
CA CYS A 148 -8.89 12.91 7.30
C CYS A 148 -9.62 11.82 6.50
N LEU A 149 -10.69 11.22 7.03
CA LEU A 149 -11.44 10.18 6.31
C LEU A 149 -12.33 10.76 5.22
N HIS A 150 -12.97 11.91 5.50
CA HIS A 150 -14.01 12.48 4.65
C HIS A 150 -13.62 13.78 3.96
N CYS A 151 -12.43 14.34 4.23
CA CYS A 151 -12.03 15.66 3.77
C CYS A 151 -13.00 16.78 4.16
N GLN A 152 -13.61 16.69 5.35
CA GLN A 152 -14.60 17.65 5.84
C GLN A 152 -14.01 18.52 6.93
N MET A 153 -14.28 19.83 6.88
CA MET A 153 -14.06 20.70 8.03
C MET A 153 -15.09 20.38 9.11
N THR A 154 -14.62 20.17 10.33
CA THR A 154 -15.44 19.81 11.46
C THR A 154 -15.00 20.60 12.69
N SER A 155 -15.93 20.73 13.64
CA SER A 155 -15.57 21.21 14.97
C SER A 155 -14.69 20.17 15.69
N PRO A 156 -13.78 20.62 16.56
CA PRO A 156 -12.99 19.70 17.39
C PRO A 156 -13.94 18.89 18.28
N LYS A 157 -13.56 17.64 18.55
CA LYS A 157 -14.32 16.73 19.42
C LYS A 157 -13.36 16.10 20.42
N CYS A 158 -13.78 16.05 21.68
CA CYS A 158 -13.11 15.25 22.69
C CYS A 158 -13.14 13.77 22.29
N ILE A 159 -11.98 13.14 22.29
CA ILE A 159 -11.82 11.71 22.02
C ILE A 159 -11.74 10.98 23.35
N ARG A 160 -12.42 9.84 23.46
CA ARG A 160 -12.34 9.02 24.68
C ARG A 160 -10.95 8.41 24.76
N GLU A 161 -10.38 8.37 25.95
CA GLU A 161 -9.03 7.84 26.23
C GLU A 161 -8.78 6.45 25.63
N LYS A 162 -9.78 5.57 25.66
CA LYS A 162 -9.70 4.24 25.04
C LYS A 162 -9.48 4.22 23.53
N TYR A 163 -9.62 5.36 22.84
CA TYR A 163 -9.38 5.53 21.40
C TYR A 163 -8.14 6.40 21.12
N CYS A 164 -7.44 6.84 22.16
CA CYS A 164 -6.28 7.70 22.06
C CYS A 164 -4.99 6.86 21.99
N PHE A 165 -4.05 7.26 21.14
CA PHE A 165 -2.73 6.62 21.01
C PHE A 165 -2.78 5.12 20.67
N ILE A 166 -3.88 4.65 20.07
CA ILE A 166 -3.94 3.30 19.54
C ILE A 166 -3.04 3.24 18.30
N ASP A 167 -1.95 2.49 18.40
CA ASP A 167 -1.17 2.07 17.23
C ASP A 167 -1.95 0.95 16.52
N GLY A 168 -2.81 1.35 15.57
CA GLY A 168 -3.58 0.44 14.72
C GLY A 168 -2.80 -0.02 13.48
N GLN A 169 -1.53 0.37 13.32
CA GLN A 169 -0.71 -0.17 12.24
C GLN A 169 -0.37 -1.63 12.54
N PRO A 170 -0.69 -2.59 11.64
CA PRO A 170 -0.14 -3.92 11.75
C PRO A 170 1.38 -3.79 11.64
N ARG A 171 2.10 -4.07 12.72
CA ARG A 171 3.55 -4.18 12.65
C ARG A 171 3.85 -5.36 11.75
N MET A 172 4.31 -5.05 10.54
CA MET A 172 5.05 -6.01 9.74
C MET A 172 6.32 -6.27 10.53
N ASP A 173 6.30 -7.22 11.47
CA ASP A 173 7.55 -7.85 11.88
C ASP A 173 8.18 -8.31 10.57
N LEU A 174 9.36 -7.77 10.26
CA LEU A 174 10.20 -8.32 9.22
C LEU A 174 10.41 -9.78 9.62
N GLN A 175 9.58 -10.66 9.09
CA GLN A 175 9.87 -12.08 9.02
C GLN A 175 11.04 -12.17 8.04
N TYR A 176 12.24 -11.85 8.54
CA TYR A 176 13.40 -12.61 8.13
C TYR A 176 12.92 -14.04 8.19
N HIS A 177 12.94 -14.71 7.04
CA HIS A 177 12.64 -16.12 6.92
C HIS A 177 13.55 -16.85 7.93
N LYS A 178 13.10 -16.94 9.18
CA LYS A 178 13.48 -18.01 10.08
C LYS A 178 12.93 -19.18 9.31
N LYS A 179 13.84 -19.88 8.64
CA LYS A 179 13.58 -21.14 7.95
C LYS A 179 12.69 -21.90 8.92
N ASN A 180 11.39 -21.93 8.63
CA ASN A 180 10.48 -22.74 9.40
C ASN A 180 11.03 -24.15 9.18
N GLU A 181 11.48 -24.77 10.26
CA GLU A 181 11.72 -26.20 10.35
C GLU A 181 10.39 -26.91 10.10
N PHE A 182 9.95 -26.91 8.84
CA PHE A 182 9.02 -27.84 8.19
C PHE A 182 8.79 -27.41 6.73
N GLN A 183 9.86 -27.03 6.02
CA GLN A 183 9.79 -26.83 4.59
C GLN A 183 10.19 -28.14 3.91
N TRP A 184 9.19 -28.85 3.37
CA TRP A 184 9.41 -30.03 2.54
C TRP A 184 10.44 -29.71 1.46
N ASN A 185 11.57 -30.43 1.49
CA ASN A 185 12.68 -30.23 0.58
C ASN A 185 12.22 -30.39 -0.88
N PRO A 186 12.29 -29.34 -1.72
CA PRO A 186 11.87 -29.43 -3.13
C PRO A 186 12.57 -30.55 -3.91
N GLY A 187 13.81 -30.88 -3.52
CA GLY A 187 14.55 -32.02 -4.07
C GLY A 187 13.99 -33.40 -3.68
N LEU A 188 13.42 -33.53 -2.48
CA LEU A 188 12.78 -34.79 -2.04
C LEU A 188 11.45 -34.98 -2.75
N THR A 189 10.66 -33.91 -2.90
CA THR A 189 9.36 -33.96 -3.59
C THR A 189 9.54 -34.31 -5.07
N GLY A 190 10.54 -33.72 -5.74
CA GLY A 190 10.88 -34.08 -7.13
C GLY A 190 11.35 -35.53 -7.27
N SER A 191 12.14 -36.02 -6.31
CA SER A 191 12.62 -37.42 -6.31
C SER A 191 11.47 -38.42 -6.12
N ILE A 192 10.55 -38.16 -5.18
CA ILE A 192 9.38 -39.03 -4.95
C ILE A 192 8.50 -39.09 -6.20
N ILE A 193 8.21 -37.94 -6.84
CA ILE A 193 7.41 -37.88 -8.06
C ILE A 193 8.10 -38.66 -9.19
N SER A 194 9.42 -38.51 -9.35
CA SER A 194 10.18 -39.23 -10.37
C SER A 194 10.15 -40.75 -10.18
N VAL A 195 10.31 -41.23 -8.93
CA VAL A 195 10.27 -42.67 -8.62
C VAL A 195 8.87 -43.22 -8.86
N CYS A 196 7.82 -42.51 -8.43
CA CYS A 196 6.44 -42.93 -8.68
C CYS A 196 6.14 -43.04 -10.18
N LEU A 197 6.57 -42.08 -10.99
CA LEU A 197 6.38 -42.12 -12.44
C LEU A 197 7.14 -43.29 -13.09
N ALA A 198 8.36 -43.60 -12.63
CA ALA A 198 9.13 -44.72 -13.13
C ALA A 198 8.46 -46.08 -12.83
N VAL A 199 7.94 -46.25 -11.61
CA VAL A 199 7.20 -47.47 -11.22
C VAL A 199 5.93 -47.64 -12.05
N LEU A 200 5.18 -46.56 -12.27
CA LEU A 200 3.97 -46.60 -13.10
C LEU A 200 4.29 -46.97 -14.55
N ALA A 201 5.31 -46.36 -15.15
CA ALA A 201 5.74 -46.67 -16.51
C ALA A 201 6.16 -48.13 -16.65
N PHE A 202 6.94 -48.65 -15.69
CA PHE A 202 7.34 -50.05 -15.68
C PHE A 202 6.14 -51.00 -15.56
N GLY A 203 5.17 -50.67 -14.70
CA GLY A 203 3.93 -51.43 -14.56
C GLY A 203 3.14 -51.52 -15.88
N VAL A 204 3.04 -50.42 -16.63
CA VAL A 204 2.38 -50.40 -17.95
C VAL A 204 3.11 -51.28 -18.96
N ILE A 205 4.45 -51.25 -18.97
CA ILE A 205 5.27 -52.10 -19.87
C ILE A 205 5.06 -53.59 -19.54
N VAL A 206 5.07 -53.97 -18.26
CA VAL A 206 4.84 -55.37 -17.87
C VAL A 206 3.41 -55.80 -18.20
N ALA A 207 2.41 -54.98 -17.92
CA ALA A 207 1.01 -55.30 -18.20
C ALA A 207 0.75 -55.45 -19.71
N SER A 208 1.32 -54.58 -20.54
CA SER A 208 1.25 -54.69 -22.00
C SER A 208 1.98 -55.94 -22.52
N ALA A 209 3.14 -56.29 -21.97
CA ALA A 209 3.85 -57.53 -22.32
C ALA A 209 3.07 -58.79 -21.94
N ILE A 210 2.43 -58.82 -20.77
CA ILE A 210 1.57 -59.94 -20.33
C ILE A 210 0.35 -60.05 -21.24
N THR A 211 -0.32 -58.93 -21.51
CA THR A 211 -1.49 -58.87 -22.40
C THR A 211 -1.13 -59.31 -23.81
N TYR A 212 0.00 -58.85 -24.35
CA TYR A 212 0.53 -59.29 -25.64
C TYR A 212 0.84 -60.78 -25.66
N ARG A 213 1.44 -61.33 -24.59
CA ARG A 213 1.74 -62.77 -24.50
C ARG A 213 0.47 -63.62 -24.40
N ARG A 214 -0.56 -63.13 -23.70
CA ARG A 214 -1.89 -63.77 -23.64
C ARG A 214 -2.57 -63.75 -25.00
N ASN A 215 -2.62 -62.59 -25.67
CA ASN A 215 -3.22 -62.46 -27.00
C ASN A 215 -2.48 -63.26 -28.06
N ARG A 216 -1.13 -63.33 -28.00
CA ARG A 216 -0.33 -64.17 -28.89
C ARG A 216 -0.60 -65.67 -28.70
N LYS A 217 -0.88 -66.13 -27.47
CA LYS A 217 -1.29 -67.51 -27.22
C LYS A 217 -2.66 -67.82 -27.82
N LEU A 218 -3.58 -66.86 -27.80
CA LEU A 218 -4.93 -67.00 -28.39
C LEU A 218 -4.91 -67.01 -29.93
N LEU A 219 -3.90 -66.40 -30.57
CA LEU A 219 -3.75 -66.36 -32.03
C LEU A 219 -2.96 -67.54 -32.63
N LEU A 220 -2.37 -68.40 -31.79
CA LEU A 220 -1.58 -69.57 -32.20
C LEU A 220 -2.28 -70.92 -31.87
N GLN A 221 -3.55 -70.87 -31.47
CA GLN A 221 -4.50 -71.99 -31.49
C GLN A 221 -5.44 -71.82 -32.69
#